data_AF-A0A4R3U6W5-F1
#
_entry.id   AF-A0A4R3U6W5-F1
#
_cell.length_a   1.000
_cell.length_b   1.000
_cell.length_c   1.000
_cell.angle_alpha   90.00
_cell.angle_beta   90.00
_cell.angle_gamma   90.00
#
_symmetry.space_group_name_H-M   'P 1'
#
loop_
_entity.id
_entity.type
_entity.pdbx_description
1 polymer ?
#
loop_
_entity_poly.entity_id
_entity_poly.type
_entity_poly.pdbx_seq_one_letter_code
_entity_poly.pdbx_strand_id
1 'polypeptide(L)' 'MRCIEYEFVLPDGSARYEMVDPDAGYTVMHQVNLFMRMHGATIARPLQHGTMNDGRTTAIPSSEQQQGTLAG' A
#
# COMPACT_ATOMS: atom_id res chain seq x y z
N MET A 1 17.43 3.01 -3.29
CA MET A 1 16.37 3.20 -4.31
C MET A 1 15.14 3.80 -3.60
N ARG A 2 14.05 4.17 -4.29
CA ARG A 2 12.81 4.60 -3.61
C ARG A 2 11.97 3.36 -3.26
N CYS A 3 11.28 3.38 -2.12
CA CYS A 3 10.29 2.35 -1.79
C CYS A 3 9.22 2.29 -2.89
N ILE A 4 8.74 1.08 -3.16
CA ILE A 4 7.71 0.81 -4.16
C ILE A 4 6.44 0.48 -3.40
N GLU A 5 5.38 1.26 -3.60
CA GLU A 5 4.08 0.92 -3.03
C GLU A 5 3.45 -0.22 -3.83
N TYR A 6 2.82 -1.16 -3.13
CA TYR A 6 2.14 -2.31 -3.73
C TYR A 6 0.68 -2.36 -3.29
N GLU A 7 -0.21 -2.64 -4.24
CA GLU A 7 -1.59 -3.03 -4.02
C GLU A 7 -1.68 -4.57 -3.90
N PHE A 8 -2.22 -5.05 -2.78
CA PHE A 8 -2.50 -6.45 -2.50
C PHE A 8 -4.01 -6.69 -2.46
N VAL A 9 -4.54 -7.45 -3.42
CA VAL A 9 -5.98 -7.77 -3.47
C VAL A 9 -6.24 -9.04 -2.67
N LEU A 10 -7.16 -8.96 -1.72
CA LEU A 10 -7.58 -10.05 -0.85
C LEU A 10 -8.73 -10.87 -1.48
N PRO A 11 -9.03 -12.08 -0.98
CA PRO A 11 -10.07 -12.94 -1.54
C PRO A 11 -11.48 -12.35 -1.47
N ASP A 12 -11.72 -11.42 -0.53
CA ASP A 12 -12.98 -10.69 -0.39
C ASP A 12 -13.11 -9.51 -1.38
N GLY A 13 -12.09 -9.28 -2.21
CA GLY A 13 -12.02 -8.19 -3.17
C GLY A 13 -11.54 -6.86 -2.59
N SER A 14 -11.25 -6.79 -1.28
CA SER A 14 -10.64 -5.61 -0.67
C SER A 14 -9.15 -5.50 -1.07
N ALA A 15 -8.61 -4.28 -0.96
CA ALA A 15 -7.22 -3.99 -1.26
C ALA A 15 -6.47 -3.52 -0.01
N ARG A 16 -5.23 -3.96 0.13
CA ARG A 16 -4.25 -3.44 1.10
C ARG A 16 -3.07 -2.83 0.38
N TYR A 17 -2.53 -1.75 0.94
CA TYR A 17 -1.41 -1.01 0.36
C TYR A 17 -0.22 -1.09 1.31
N GLU A 18 0.92 -1.55 0.81
CA GLU A 18 2.15 -1.69 1.60
C GLU A 18 3.36 -1.14 0.85
N MET A 19 4.32 -0.60 1.59
CA MET A 19 5.59 -0.12 1.06
C MET A 19 6.61 -1.26 1.04
N VAL A 20 7.15 -1.57 -0.13
CA VAL A 20 8.22 -2.54 -0.32
C VAL A 20 9.53 -1.80 -0.52
N ASP A 21 10.49 -2.04 0.36
CA ASP A 21 11.81 -1.41 0.32
C ASP A 21 12.83 -2.35 -0.33
N PRO A 22 13.29 -2.07 -1.56
CA PRO A 22 14.26 -2.91 -2.25
C PRO A 22 15.62 -3.04 -1.54
N ASP A 23 15.93 -2.15 -0.59
CA ASP A 23 17.21 -2.10 0.12
C ASP A 23 17.14 -2.72 1.53
N ALA A 24 15.97 -3.23 1.97
CA ALA A 24 15.74 -3.79 3.32
C ALA A 24 16.42 -5.14 3.60
N GLY A 25 17.40 -5.55 2.79
CA GLY A 25 18.15 -6.81 2.96
C GLY A 25 17.45 -8.07 2.41
N TYR A 26 16.22 -7.95 1.90
CA TYR A 26 15.48 -9.00 1.22
C TYR A 26 15.06 -8.54 -0.17
N THR A 27 14.98 -9.47 -1.13
CA THR A 27 14.50 -9.11 -2.48
C THR A 27 13.05 -8.63 -2.43
N VAL A 28 12.69 -7.71 -3.33
CA VAL A 28 11.31 -7.20 -3.49
C VAL A 28 10.31 -8.37 -3.59
N MET A 29 10.65 -9.39 -4.38
CA MET A 29 9.81 -10.59 -4.53
C MET A 29 9.63 -11.36 -3.22
N HIS A 30 10.64 -11.41 -2.37
CA HIS A 30 10.53 -12.07 -1.06
C HIS A 30 9.56 -11.31 -0.15
N GLN A 31 9.67 -9.98 -0.11
CA GLN A 31 8.77 -9.13 0.69
C GLN A 31 7.33 -9.25 0.20
N VAL A 32 7.09 -9.17 -1.12
CA VAL A 32 5.76 -9.36 -1.72
C VAL A 32 5.18 -10.73 -1.38
N ASN A 33 5.96 -11.80 -1.51
CA ASN A 33 5.52 -13.15 -1.14
C ASN A 33 5.17 -13.28 0.34
N LEU A 34 5.93 -12.63 1.22
CA LEU A 34 5.65 -12.61 2.65
C LEU A 34 4.31 -11.92 2.93
N PHE A 35 4.06 -10.75 2.34
CA PHE A 35 2.79 -10.04 2.47
C PHE A 35 1.61 -10.83 1.94
N MET A 36 1.74 -11.44 0.75
CA MET A 36 0.68 -12.28 0.19
C MET A 36 0.32 -13.43 1.13
N ARG A 37 1.30 -14.07 1.77
CA ARG A 37 1.06 -15.15 2.75
C ARG A 37 0.45 -14.65 4.06
N MET A 38 0.94 -13.51 4.58
CA MET A 38 0.44 -12.97 5.86
C MET A 38 -1.01 -12.49 5.78
N HIS A 39 -1.40 -11.89 4.65
CA HIS A 39 -2.75 -11.33 4.48
C HIS A 39 -3.68 -12.21 3.66
N GLY A 40 -3.18 -13.32 3.09
CA GLY A 40 -3.96 -14.17 2.19
C GLY A 40 -4.27 -13.49 0.86
N ALA A 41 -3.44 -12.54 0.42
CA ALA A 41 -3.67 -11.82 -0.83
C ALA A 41 -3.51 -12.75 -2.05
N THR A 42 -4.40 -12.59 -3.03
CA THR A 42 -4.42 -13.38 -4.27
C THR A 42 -3.70 -12.69 -5.41
N ILE A 43 -3.56 -11.37 -5.35
CA ILE A 43 -2.92 -10.55 -6.38
C ILE A 43 -2.02 -9.52 -5.69
N ALA A 44 -0.84 -9.25 -6.26
CA ALA A 44 0.03 -8.16 -5.85
C ALA A 44 0.45 -7.35 -7.09
N ARG A 45 0.34 -6.02 -7.05
CA ARG A 45 0.73 -5.13 -8.16
C ARG A 45 1.53 -3.94 -7.65
N PRO A 46 2.68 -3.60 -8.27
CA PRO A 46 3.37 -2.36 -7.94
C PRO A 46 2.56 -1.16 -8.42
N LEU A 47 2.38 -0.17 -7.55
CA LEU A 47 1.84 1.13 -7.91
C LEU A 47 2.99 2.01 -8.42
N GLN A 48 2.92 2.38 -9.70
CA GLN A 48 3.73 3.47 -10.20
C GLN A 48 3.08 4.77 -9.77
N HIS A 49 3.61 5.39 -8.72
CA HIS A 49 3.41 6.82 -8.54
C HIS A 49 4.14 7.50 -9.69
N GLY A 50 3.37 7.84 -10.73
CA GLY A 50 3.85 8.68 -11.81
C GLY A 50 4.56 9.87 -11.18
N THR A 51 5.78 10.15 -11.67
CA THR A 51 6.56 11.31 -11.26
C THR A 51 5.65 12.51 -11.11
N MET A 52 5.49 12.94 -9.85
CA MET A 52 4.69 14.06 -9.42
C MET A 52 5.29 15.33 -10.04
N ASN A 53 4.89 15.65 -11.26
CA ASN A 53 5.06 16.97 -11.83
C ASN A 53 3.78 17.77 -11.53
N ASP A 54 3.95 18.79 -10.70
CA ASP A 54 3.02 19.86 -10.35
C ASP A 54 1.71 19.52 -9.60
N GLY A 55 1.73 19.81 -8.29
CA GLY A 55 0.73 20.69 -7.68
C GLY A 55 -0.66 20.14 -7.36
N ARG A 56 -0.95 18.85 -7.56
CA ARG A 56 -2.21 18.24 -7.10
C ARG A 56 -1.97 16.90 -6.43
N THR A 57 -1.85 16.94 -5.11
CA THR A 57 -2.02 15.76 -4.26
C THR A 57 -3.44 15.25 -4.43
N THR A 58 -3.63 14.21 -5.25
CA THR A 58 -4.76 13.30 -5.08
C THR A 58 -4.51 12.51 -3.81
N ALA A 59 -5.01 13.03 -2.71
CA ALA A 59 -5.13 12.29 -1.47
C ALA A 59 -5.96 11.03 -1.77
N ILE A 60 -5.34 9.87 -1.61
CA ILE A 60 -6.04 8.60 -1.46
C ILE A 60 -7.02 8.83 -0.29
N PRO A 61 -8.34 8.62 -0.44
CA PRO A 61 -9.25 8.76 0.68
C PRO A 61 -8.92 7.67 1.70
N SER A 62 -8.12 8.03 2.71
CA SER A 62 -7.93 7.25 3.93
C SER A 62 -9.29 7.07 4.58
N SER A 63 -9.92 5.95 4.27
CA SER A 63 -11.22 5.55 4.81
C SER A 63 -11.02 4.98 6.20
N GLU A 64 -10.41 5.73 7.12
CA GLU A 64 -10.28 5.37 8.54
C GLU A 64 -9.75 6.56 9.36
N GLN A 65 -10.58 7.58 9.58
CA GLN A 65 -10.55 8.40 10.80
C GLN A 65 -11.96 8.87 11.14
N GLN A 66 -12.73 7.98 11.77
CA GLN A 66 -13.89 8.38 12.57
C GLN A 66 -13.55 8.12 14.05
N GLN A 67 -12.56 8.86 14.55
CA GLN A 67 -12.36 9.07 15.99
C GLN A 67 -13.16 10.30 16.39
N GLY A 68 -14.10 10.10 17.31
CA GLY A 68 -15.01 11.13 17.76
C GLY A 68 -14.35 12.23 18.57
N THR A 69 -15.05 13.36 18.64
CA THR A 69 -14.88 14.32 19.73
C THR A 69 -16.25 14.86 20.11
N LEU A 70 -16.65 14.55 21.34
CA LEU A 70 -17.72 15.20 22.10
C LEU A 70 -17.33 16.65 22.45
N ALA A 71 -18.34 17.42 22.86
CA ALA A 71 -18.32 18.79 23.43
C ALA A 71 -18.51 19.92 22.40
N GLY A 72 -19.45 20.85 22.57
CA GLY A 72 -20.38 21.11 23.67
C GLY A 72 -21.40 22.16 23.25
#